data_AF-A0A519EW80-F1
#
_entry.id   AF-A0A519EW80-F1
#
_cell.length_a   1.000
_cell.length_b   1.000
_cell.length_c   1.000
_cell.angle_alpha   90.00
_cell.angle_beta   90.00
_cell.angle_gamma   90.00
#
_symmetry.space_group_name_H-M   'P 1'
#
loop_
_entity.id
_entity.type
_entity.pdbx_description
1 polymer ?
#
loop_
_entity_poly.entity_id
_entity_poly.type
_entity_poly.pdbx_seq_one_letter_code
_entity_poly.pdbx_strand_id
1 'polypeptide(L)' 'MPVNLTPLNPASLHAVPGVRIGVAEAGVRKANRKDLTVVLIDEGAAVGGVFT' A
#
# COMPACT_ATOMS: atom_id res chain seq x y z
N MET A 1 -11.47 14.53 3.04
CA MET A 1 -11.01 14.42 4.45
C MET A 1 -12.14 13.77 5.23
N PRO A 2 -11.97 12.58 5.81
CA PRO A 2 -13.04 11.99 6.62
C PRO A 2 -13.23 12.85 7.87
N VAL A 3 -14.42 13.42 8.02
CA VAL A 3 -14.81 14.22 9.19
C VAL A 3 -15.48 13.27 10.19
N ASN A 4 -15.11 13.35 11.48
CA ASN A 4 -15.63 12.51 12.57
C ASN A 4 -15.29 11.01 12.50
N LEU A 5 -14.12 10.63 11.97
CA LEU A 5 -13.66 9.24 12.08
C LEU A 5 -12.87 9.03 13.38
N THR A 6 -13.37 8.19 14.29
CA THR A 6 -12.58 7.72 15.43
C THR A 6 -11.43 6.85 14.92
N PRO A 7 -10.21 6.97 15.46
CA PRO A 7 -9.09 6.13 15.05
C PRO A 7 -9.44 4.65 15.19
N LEU A 8 -9.25 3.90 14.10
CA LEU A 8 -9.41 2.45 14.11
C LEU A 8 -8.29 1.81 14.93
N ASN A 9 -8.62 0.74 15.66
CA ASN A 9 -7.61 -0.09 16.30
C ASN A 9 -6.78 -0.80 15.21
N PRO A 10 -5.44 -0.63 15.17
CA PRO A 10 -4.60 -1.30 14.17
C PRO A 10 -4.73 -2.83 14.17
N ALA A 11 -4.99 -3.42 15.34
CA ALA A 11 -5.17 -4.87 15.47
C ALA A 11 -6.48 -5.38 14.85
N SER A 12 -7.45 -4.50 14.57
CA SER A 12 -8.70 -4.84 13.89
C SER A 12 -8.68 -4.56 12.39
N LEU A 13 -7.51 -4.23 11.81
CA LEU A 13 -7.39 -4.01 10.37
C LEU A 13 -7.30 -5.35 9.64
N HIS A 14 -8.21 -5.57 8.71
CA HIS A 14 -8.17 -6.72 7.82
C HIS A 14 -7.39 -6.39 6.54
N ALA A 15 -6.80 -7.41 5.93
CA ALA A 15 -6.23 -7.27 4.60
C ALA A 15 -7.33 -6.90 3.59
N VAL A 16 -7.00 -6.09 2.60
CA VAL A 16 -7.90 -5.78 1.48
C VAL A 16 -7.83 -6.95 0.50
N PRO A 17 -8.93 -7.69 0.26
CA PRO A 17 -8.94 -8.76 -0.72
C PRO A 17 -8.54 -8.24 -2.10
N GLY A 18 -7.70 -8.99 -2.82
CA GLY A 18 -7.25 -8.62 -4.15
C GLY A 18 -6.08 -7.63 -4.22
N VAL A 19 -5.58 -7.16 -3.07
CA VAL A 19 -4.41 -6.27 -3.00
C VAL A 19 -3.28 -6.96 -2.25
N ARG A 20 -2.10 -7.02 -2.87
CA ARG A 20 -0.87 -7.52 -2.23
C ARG A 20 0.25 -6.50 -2.38
N ILE A 21 0.97 -6.25 -1.29
CA ILE A 21 2.09 -5.30 -1.26
C ILE A 21 3.37 -6.07 -0.96
N GLY A 22 4.27 -6.10 -1.93
CA GLY A 22 5.63 -6.58 -1.79
C GLY A 22 6.59 -5.42 -1.52
N VAL A 23 7.56 -5.63 -0.63
CA VAL A 23 8.64 -4.68 -0.37
C VAL A 23 9.97 -5.40 -0.44
N ALA A 24 10.96 -4.77 -1.06
CA ALA A 24 12.30 -5.33 -1.23
C ALA A 24 13.38 -4.27 -0.99
N GLU A 25 14.57 -4.74 -0.62
CA GLU A 25 15.79 -3.93 -0.59
C GLU A 25 16.52 -4.11 -1.93
N ALA A 26 16.11 -3.32 -2.92
CA ALA A 26 16.64 -3.38 -4.28
C ALA A 26 17.96 -2.63 -4.45
N GLY A 27 18.39 -1.84 -3.45
CA GLY A 27 19.67 -1.12 -3.45
C GLY A 27 19.69 0.11 -4.36
N VAL A 28 18.52 0.65 -4.72
CA VAL A 28 18.34 1.84 -5.56
C VAL A 28 18.73 3.11 -4.82
N ARG A 29 18.39 3.21 -3.53
CA ARG A 29 18.67 4.41 -2.73
C ARG A 29 19.84 4.23 -1.78
N LYS A 30 19.72 3.27 -0.85
CA LYS A 30 20.70 3.01 0.22
C LYS A 30 20.69 1.52 0.56
N ALA A 31 21.85 0.98 0.94
CA ALA A 31 21.95 -0.37 1.46
C ALA A 31 21.09 -0.56 2.73
N ASN A 32 20.59 -1.79 2.93
CA ASN A 32 19.81 -2.19 4.10
C ASN A 32 18.53 -1.35 4.31
N ARG A 33 17.90 -0.93 3.21
CA ARG A 33 16.66 -0.16 3.21
C ARG A 33 15.70 -0.74 2.19
N LYS A 34 14.48 -1.01 2.65
CA LYS A 34 13.33 -1.23 1.76
C LYS A 34 13.12 0.02 0.93
N ASP A 35 13.42 -0.09 -0.35
CA ASP A 35 13.44 1.03 -1.28
C ASP A 35 12.69 0.73 -2.58
N LEU A 36 12.19 -0.50 -2.74
CA LEU A 36 11.26 -0.89 -3.79
C LEU A 36 9.97 -1.41 -3.18
N THR A 37 8.85 -0.89 -3.67
CA THR A 37 7.50 -1.38 -3.36
C THR A 37 6.82 -1.81 -4.64
N VAL A 38 6.22 -3.00 -4.64
CA VAL A 38 5.36 -3.51 -5.71
C VAL A 38 3.97 -3.70 -5.15
N VAL A 39 2.97 -3.15 -5.84
CA VAL A 39 1.55 -3.36 -5.51
C VAL A 39 0.94 -4.23 -6.61
N LEU A 40 0.49 -5.42 -6.23
CA LEU A 40 -0.31 -6.28 -7.09
C LEU A 40 -1.77 -5.98 -6.81
N ILE A 41 -2.51 -5.76 -7.90
CA ILE A 41 -3.93 -5.49 -7.89
C ILE A 41 -4.55 -6.56 -8.77
N ASP A 42 -5.40 -7.39 -8.18
CA ASP A 42 -6.03 -8.52 -8.86
C ASP A 42 -7.07 -8.05 -9.90
N GLU A 43 -7.45 -8.96 -10.80
CA GLU A 43 -8.40 -8.70 -11.88
C GLU A 43 -9.76 -8.18 -11.38
N GLY A 44 -10.38 -7.26 -12.12
CA GLY A 44 -11.66 -6.64 -11.76
C GLY A 44 -11.56 -5.38 -10.90
N ALA A 45 -10.37 -5.01 -10.45
CA ALA A 45 -10.14 -3.74 -9.78
C ALA A 45 -10.13 -2.54 -10.74
N ALA A 46 -10.44 -1.35 -10.21
CA ALA A 46 -10.34 -0.09 -10.93
C ALA A 46 -9.20 0.76 -10.34
N VAL A 47 -8.46 1.47 -11.19
CA VAL A 47 -7.34 2.34 -10.80
C VAL A 47 -7.62 3.77 -11.25
N GLY A 48 -7.38 4.73 -10.35
CA GLY A 48 -7.43 6.16 -10.64
C GLY A 48 -6.15 6.85 -10.20
N GLY A 49 -5.61 7.73 -11.04
CA GLY A 49 -4.40 8.48 -10.77
C GLY A 49 -4.53 9.92 -11.24
N VAL A 50 -4.07 10.85 -10.41
CA VAL A 50 -3.85 12.25 -10.76
C VAL A 50 -2.39 12.58 -10.54
N PHE A 51 -1.83 13.40 -11.42
CA PHE A 51 -0.41 13.73 -11.47
C PHE A 51 -0.22 15.23 -11.30
N THR A 52 0.96 15.62 -10.84
CA THR A 52 1.39 17.02 -10.69
C THR A 52 1.48 17.73 -12.01
#